data_AF-A0AAV8ZSQ6-F1
#
_entry.id   AF-A0AAV8ZSQ6-F1
#
_cell.length_a   1.000
_cell.length_b   1.000
_cell.length_c   1.000
_cell.angle_alpha   90.00
_cell.angle_beta   90.00
_cell.angle_gamma   90.00
#
_symmetry.space_group_name_H-M   'P 1'
#
loop_
_entity.id
_entity.type
_entity.pdbx_description
1 polymer ?
#
loop_
_entity_poly.entity_id
_entity_poly.type
_entity_poly.pdbx_seq_one_letter_code
_entity_poly.pdbx_strand_id
1 'polypeptide(L)'
;MVIKSVRETGLKVVATGCDQHANNVQAIKELRRLTREECLKAGKEDEYFGFTVDGQEVVPLYDVPHLLKGVRNRTMEADKVTFKWKKEHDQTATWDTIIKAYEWDCSSSEYRMLYRLTDSYLCKDKMKKMKVNLAVQVFSQRISMTIGRMHRLGLKDLPEAEGTAAFFIFIDKLSAVKEESGHVEFWYEAIKVLRTVKFHKKGKQSVPPSIKNWIHTLKGFIYLWSWLKQDNFTFMCTRNFNQDPLENFFCYIRSHGVRNINPTCTHFRQSFTSLLVNNFMAPHSPGANCEQDESDGALDNLNTLIKTNVSLTEVTGESKHSLVLPPCEAEDINTNDVTGISTYVAGFVAKIILKKIGVCKVCRTELVSDSRYCEEYKYLHIRAYNQKALLYPTTNFMRIFKKYSLNM
;
A
#
# COMPACT_ATOMS: atom_id res chain seq x y z
N MET A 1 -27.27 20.41 0.56
CA MET A 1 -27.51 20.57 2.01
C MET A 1 -26.21 20.42 2.79
N VAL A 2 -25.58 19.23 2.86
CA VAL A 2 -24.37 19.00 3.67
C VAL A 2 -23.21 19.97 3.38
N ILE A 3 -22.79 20.12 2.11
CA ILE A 3 -21.68 21.02 1.75
C ILE A 3 -21.96 22.47 2.16
N LYS A 4 -23.22 22.91 2.07
CA LYS A 4 -23.62 24.27 2.46
C LYS A 4 -23.47 24.45 3.97
N SER A 5 -24.01 23.52 4.75
CA SER A 5 -23.92 23.55 6.22
C SER A 5 -22.49 23.48 6.73
N VAL A 6 -21.60 22.73 6.07
CA VAL A 6 -20.16 22.71 6.44
C VAL A 6 -19.51 24.06 6.15
N ARG A 7 -19.88 24.73 5.06
CA ARG A 7 -19.34 26.06 4.73
C ARG A 7 -19.85 27.15 5.66
N GLU A 8 -21.06 27.02 6.19
CA GLU A 8 -21.62 27.92 7.21
C GLU A 8 -20.78 27.91 8.50
N THR A 9 -20.01 26.85 8.77
CA THR A 9 -19.08 26.81 9.92
C THR A 9 -17.73 27.49 9.63
N GLY A 10 -17.55 28.09 8.46
CA GLY A 10 -16.30 28.72 8.02
C GLY A 10 -15.30 27.77 7.35
N LEU A 11 -15.64 26.48 7.17
CA LEU A 11 -14.76 25.52 6.50
C LEU A 11 -14.91 25.56 4.97
N LYS A 12 -13.78 25.52 4.26
CA LYS A 12 -13.75 25.45 2.79
C LYS A 12 -13.73 23.99 2.32
N VAL A 13 -14.87 23.51 1.81
CA VAL A 13 -14.95 22.18 1.18
C VAL A 13 -14.36 22.26 -0.24
N VAL A 14 -13.17 21.69 -0.43
CA VAL A 14 -12.45 21.69 -1.72
C VAL A 14 -12.66 20.42 -2.55
N ALA A 15 -12.97 19.29 -1.91
CA ALA A 15 -13.12 18.01 -2.56
C ALA A 15 -14.09 17.07 -1.82
N THR A 16 -14.58 16.06 -2.53
CA THR A 16 -15.35 14.93 -1.96
C THR A 16 -14.72 13.62 -2.40
N GLY A 17 -14.58 12.66 -1.49
CA GLY A 17 -14.14 11.29 -1.81
C GLY A 17 -15.31 10.30 -1.73
N CYS A 18 -15.36 9.33 -2.66
CA CYS A 18 -16.32 8.22 -2.58
C CYS A 18 -15.76 6.93 -3.19
N ASP A 19 -16.42 5.80 -2.92
CA ASP A 19 -16.16 4.55 -3.63
C ASP A 19 -16.55 4.63 -5.12
N GLN A 20 -16.24 3.56 -5.86
CA GLN A 20 -16.54 3.43 -7.29
C GLN A 20 -17.87 2.73 -7.60
N HIS A 21 -18.81 2.65 -6.65
CA HIS A 21 -20.11 2.04 -6.87
C HIS A 21 -20.91 2.81 -7.94
N ALA A 22 -21.73 2.11 -8.71
CA ALA A 22 -22.44 2.67 -9.87
C ALA A 22 -23.26 3.92 -9.51
N ASN A 23 -23.94 3.91 -8.36
CA ASN A 23 -24.73 5.03 -7.87
C ASN A 23 -23.87 6.29 -7.62
N ASN A 24 -22.68 6.13 -7.01
CA ASN A 24 -21.78 7.25 -6.75
C ASN A 24 -21.20 7.83 -8.04
N VAL A 25 -20.86 6.97 -9.00
CA VAL A 25 -20.43 7.38 -10.35
C VAL A 25 -21.54 8.17 -11.06
N GLN A 26 -22.80 7.72 -10.97
CA GLN A 26 -23.93 8.42 -11.57
C GLN A 26 -24.23 9.74 -10.86
N ALA A 27 -24.13 9.78 -9.53
CA ALA A 27 -24.29 11.02 -8.76
C ALA A 27 -23.26 12.09 -9.18
N ILE A 28 -21.98 11.73 -9.32
CA ILE A 28 -20.94 12.65 -9.79
C ILE A 28 -21.26 13.18 -11.20
N LYS A 29 -21.68 12.31 -12.12
CA LYS A 29 -22.05 12.73 -13.49
C LYS A 29 -23.24 13.69 -13.49
N GLU A 30 -24.23 13.41 -12.66
CA GLU A 30 -25.42 14.27 -12.55
C GLU A 30 -25.06 15.63 -11.97
N LEU A 31 -24.24 15.69 -10.93
CA LEU A 31 -23.73 16.95 -10.38
C LEU A 31 -22.94 17.76 -11.42
N ARG A 32 -22.09 17.11 -12.22
CA ARG A 32 -21.38 17.78 -13.32
C ARG A 32 -22.31 18.25 -14.44
N ARG A 33 -23.37 17.49 -14.75
CA ARG A 33 -24.40 17.90 -15.73
C ARG A 33 -25.09 19.17 -15.26
N LEU A 34 -25.49 19.24 -14.00
CA LEU A 34 -26.12 20.43 -13.41
C LEU A 34 -25.21 21.65 -13.45
N THR A 35 -23.93 21.51 -13.08
CA THR A 35 -22.94 22.61 -13.19
C THR A 35 -22.79 23.12 -14.62
N ARG A 36 -22.74 22.22 -15.61
CA ARG A 36 -22.69 22.64 -17.02
C ARG A 36 -23.91 23.44 -17.44
N GLU A 37 -25.09 23.01 -17.02
CA GLU A 37 -26.35 23.71 -17.30
C GLU A 37 -26.40 25.08 -16.64
N GLU A 38 -25.86 25.24 -15.44
CA GLU A 38 -25.69 26.53 -14.79
C GLU A 38 -24.75 27.45 -15.58
N CYS A 39 -23.58 26.96 -16.02
CA CYS A 39 -22.65 27.73 -16.84
C CYS A 39 -23.28 28.17 -18.17
N LEU A 40 -23.96 27.23 -18.86
CA LEU A 40 -24.68 27.51 -20.11
C LEU A 40 -25.75 28.59 -19.93
N LYS A 41 -26.56 28.52 -18.86
CA LYS A 41 -27.56 29.55 -18.54
C LYS A 41 -26.92 30.91 -18.23
N ALA A 42 -25.74 30.91 -17.64
CA ALA A 42 -24.98 32.13 -17.36
C ALA A 42 -24.17 32.66 -18.56
N GLY A 43 -24.21 31.97 -19.71
CA GLY A 43 -23.41 32.34 -20.89
C GLY A 43 -21.91 32.17 -20.72
N LYS A 44 -21.47 31.25 -19.84
CA LYS A 44 -20.06 30.98 -19.53
C LYS A 44 -19.63 29.59 -20.00
N GLU A 45 -18.36 29.43 -20.35
CA GLU A 45 -17.78 28.11 -20.60
C GLU A 45 -17.56 27.34 -19.29
N ASP A 46 -17.71 26.01 -19.32
CA ASP A 46 -17.46 25.13 -18.16
C ASP A 46 -15.96 24.79 -18.05
N GLU A 47 -15.24 25.61 -17.29
CA GLU A 47 -13.81 25.42 -16.98
C GLU A 47 -13.56 24.54 -15.75
N TYR A 48 -14.63 24.14 -15.05
CA TYR A 48 -14.55 23.40 -13.79
C TYR A 48 -14.19 21.93 -14.04
N PHE A 49 -13.34 21.36 -13.18
CA PHE A 49 -13.07 19.91 -13.18
C PHE A 49 -14.18 19.14 -12.44
N GLY A 50 -14.60 19.69 -11.30
CA GLY A 50 -15.62 19.22 -10.39
C GLY A 50 -16.95 19.95 -10.55
N PHE A 51 -17.81 19.84 -9.53
CA PHE A 51 -19.16 20.41 -9.57
C PHE A 51 -19.25 21.63 -8.64
N THR A 52 -20.18 22.52 -8.94
CA THR A 52 -20.42 23.76 -8.19
C THR A 52 -21.47 23.55 -7.11
N VAL A 53 -21.24 24.15 -5.95
CA VAL A 53 -22.26 24.36 -4.92
C VAL A 53 -22.15 25.82 -4.50
N ASP A 54 -23.23 26.60 -4.65
CA ASP A 54 -23.26 28.05 -4.34
C ASP A 54 -22.09 28.83 -4.98
N GLY A 55 -21.82 28.56 -6.26
CA GLY A 55 -20.77 29.22 -7.04
C GLY A 55 -19.33 28.80 -6.70
N GLN A 56 -19.13 27.92 -5.72
CA GLN A 56 -17.81 27.39 -5.37
C GLN A 56 -17.69 25.92 -5.80
N GLU A 57 -16.63 25.62 -6.55
CA GLU A 57 -16.34 24.28 -7.05
C GLU A 57 -15.87 23.32 -5.94
N VAL A 58 -16.24 22.05 -6.11
CA VAL A 58 -15.84 20.91 -5.29
C VAL A 58 -15.38 19.78 -6.20
N VAL A 59 -14.15 19.32 -6.01
CA VAL A 59 -13.53 18.29 -6.85
C VAL A 59 -13.97 16.88 -6.41
N PRO A 60 -14.64 16.10 -7.26
CA PRO A 60 -15.01 14.72 -6.94
C PRO A 60 -13.80 13.79 -7.17
N LEU A 61 -13.45 13.00 -6.16
CA LEU A 61 -12.36 12.04 -6.16
C LEU A 61 -12.89 10.65 -5.82
N TYR A 62 -12.18 9.62 -6.29
CA TYR A 62 -12.48 8.23 -5.94
C TYR A 62 -11.46 7.69 -4.94
N ASP A 63 -11.94 6.82 -4.08
CA ASP A 63 -11.16 6.23 -3.01
C ASP A 63 -10.02 5.32 -3.54
N VAL A 64 -8.78 5.81 -3.44
CA VAL A 64 -7.57 5.16 -3.99
C VAL A 64 -7.36 3.73 -3.46
N PRO A 65 -7.46 3.44 -2.15
CA PRO A 65 -7.49 2.08 -1.61
C PRO A 65 -8.45 1.14 -2.34
N HIS A 66 -9.69 1.58 -2.60
CA HIS A 66 -10.69 0.81 -3.31
C HIS A 66 -10.37 0.62 -4.79
N LEU A 67 -9.80 1.63 -5.44
CA LEU A 67 -9.32 1.51 -6.81
C LEU A 67 -8.19 0.47 -6.90
N LEU A 68 -7.27 0.43 -5.92
CA LEU A 68 -6.13 -0.51 -5.90
C LEU A 68 -6.59 -1.95 -5.76
N LYS A 69 -7.53 -2.17 -4.84
CA LYS A 69 -8.24 -3.44 -4.71
C LYS A 69 -8.90 -3.85 -6.02
N GLY A 70 -9.52 -2.90 -6.72
CA GLY A 70 -10.14 -3.11 -8.04
C GLY A 70 -9.14 -3.54 -9.11
N VAL A 71 -7.99 -2.87 -9.21
CA VAL A 71 -6.89 -3.24 -10.12
C VAL A 71 -6.39 -4.65 -9.80
N ARG A 72 -6.08 -4.96 -8.52
CA ARG A 72 -5.64 -6.30 -8.09
C ARG A 72 -6.63 -7.38 -8.51
N ASN A 73 -7.90 -7.21 -8.16
CA ASN A 73 -8.95 -8.20 -8.44
C ASN A 73 -9.05 -8.46 -9.95
N ARG A 74 -8.93 -7.42 -10.77
CA ARG A 74 -8.99 -7.53 -12.23
C ARG A 74 -7.75 -8.16 -12.82
N THR A 75 -6.55 -7.88 -12.30
CA THR A 75 -5.31 -8.55 -12.73
C THR A 75 -5.38 -10.06 -12.46
N MET A 76 -5.92 -10.45 -11.30
CA MET A 76 -6.09 -11.85 -10.90
C MET A 76 -7.12 -12.61 -11.75
N GLU A 77 -8.16 -11.92 -12.23
CA GLU A 77 -9.21 -12.52 -13.05
C GLU A 77 -8.91 -12.56 -14.54
N ALA A 78 -7.97 -11.75 -14.99
CA ALA A 78 -7.54 -11.67 -16.38
C ALA A 78 -6.53 -12.77 -16.71
N ASP A 79 -6.51 -13.19 -17.96
CA ASP A 79 -5.47 -14.08 -18.50
C ASP A 79 -4.16 -13.30 -18.63
N LYS A 80 -4.24 -12.03 -19.06
CA LYS A 80 -3.11 -11.10 -19.13
C LYS A 80 -3.53 -9.64 -19.06
N VAL A 81 -2.59 -8.78 -18.70
CA VAL A 81 -2.69 -7.32 -18.75
C VAL A 81 -1.64 -6.80 -19.72
N THR A 82 -2.05 -5.96 -20.68
CA THR A 82 -1.14 -5.28 -21.61
C THR A 82 -1.07 -3.79 -21.31
N PHE A 83 0.12 -3.21 -21.35
CA PHE A 83 0.36 -1.80 -21.01
C PHE A 83 1.66 -1.31 -21.66
N LYS A 84 1.89 0.00 -21.68
CA LYS A 84 3.15 0.61 -22.14
C LYS A 84 3.74 1.47 -21.03
N TRP A 85 4.95 1.13 -20.55
CA TRP A 85 5.64 1.94 -19.56
C TRP A 85 7.17 1.84 -19.68
N LYS A 86 7.82 2.98 -19.94
CA LYS A 86 9.27 3.09 -20.25
C LYS A 86 9.74 2.37 -21.51
N LYS A 87 8.85 1.66 -22.20
CA LYS A 87 9.08 0.98 -23.48
C LYS A 87 8.00 1.39 -24.46
N GLU A 88 8.35 1.51 -25.74
CA GLU A 88 7.43 1.87 -26.83
C GLU A 88 6.49 0.72 -27.23
N HIS A 89 6.95 -0.52 -27.05
CA HIS A 89 6.18 -1.74 -27.32
C HIS A 89 5.29 -2.12 -26.12
N ASP A 90 4.23 -2.86 -26.42
CA ASP A 90 3.34 -3.41 -25.40
C ASP A 90 4.09 -4.42 -24.52
N GLN A 91 4.00 -4.22 -23.22
CA GLN A 91 4.46 -5.15 -22.20
C GLN A 91 3.27 -5.98 -21.69
N THR A 92 3.54 -7.21 -21.29
CA THR A 92 2.53 -8.13 -20.76
C THR A 92 2.82 -8.48 -19.31
N ALA A 93 1.80 -8.39 -18.46
CA ALA A 93 1.82 -8.83 -17.08
C ALA A 93 0.77 -9.92 -16.85
N THR A 94 1.10 -10.95 -16.07
CA THR A 94 0.18 -12.05 -15.76
C THR A 94 0.15 -12.34 -14.27
N TRP A 95 -1.01 -12.74 -13.75
CA TRP A 95 -1.12 -13.20 -12.36
C TRP A 95 -0.41 -14.53 -12.14
N ASP A 96 -0.35 -15.37 -13.16
CA ASP A 96 0.38 -16.64 -13.15
C ASP A 96 1.88 -16.46 -12.85
N THR A 97 2.50 -15.38 -13.33
CA THR A 97 3.90 -15.06 -13.04
C THR A 97 4.18 -14.92 -11.53
N ILE A 98 3.33 -14.19 -10.79
CA ILE A 98 3.53 -14.05 -9.33
C ILE A 98 3.25 -15.37 -8.60
N ILE A 99 2.29 -16.17 -9.04
CA ILE A 99 2.04 -17.51 -8.48
C ILE A 99 3.28 -18.38 -8.64
N LYS A 100 3.80 -18.50 -9.87
CA LYS A 100 5.01 -19.31 -10.15
C LYS A 100 6.25 -18.80 -9.42
N ALA A 101 6.37 -17.50 -9.23
CA ALA A 101 7.46 -16.90 -8.45
C ALA A 101 7.32 -17.23 -6.96
N TYR A 102 6.10 -17.16 -6.40
CA TYR A 102 5.82 -17.52 -5.01
C TYR A 102 6.02 -19.01 -4.74
N GLU A 103 5.54 -19.89 -5.61
CA GLU A 103 5.73 -21.34 -5.48
C GLU A 103 7.21 -21.71 -5.47
N TRP A 104 7.99 -21.10 -6.37
CA TRP A 104 9.43 -21.29 -6.40
C TRP A 104 10.11 -20.74 -5.14
N ASP A 105 9.70 -19.57 -4.65
CA ASP A 105 10.25 -18.99 -3.42
C ASP A 105 9.92 -19.87 -2.20
N CYS A 106 8.75 -20.51 -2.18
CA CYS A 106 8.37 -21.46 -1.15
C CYS A 106 9.12 -22.79 -1.24
N SER A 107 9.41 -23.29 -2.46
CA SER A 107 10.11 -24.56 -2.65
C SER A 107 11.63 -24.43 -2.55
N SER A 108 12.18 -23.22 -2.69
CA SER A 108 13.62 -22.99 -2.77
C SER A 108 14.32 -22.90 -1.41
N SER A 109 13.61 -22.50 -0.34
CA SER A 109 14.19 -22.50 1.02
C SER A 109 13.18 -22.22 2.12
N GLU A 110 13.55 -22.55 3.35
CA GLU A 110 12.86 -22.07 4.57
C GLU A 110 12.88 -20.53 4.70
N TYR A 111 13.91 -19.87 4.16
CA TYR A 111 14.10 -18.42 4.23
C TYR A 111 13.63 -17.70 2.95
N ARG A 112 12.31 -17.66 2.80
CA ARG A 112 11.58 -17.05 1.67
C ARG A 112 11.90 -15.57 1.46
N MET A 113 12.18 -15.15 0.22
CA MET A 113 12.32 -13.73 -0.13
C MET A 113 10.97 -12.99 -0.06
N LEU A 114 9.91 -13.71 -0.41
CA LEU A 114 8.52 -13.30 -0.33
C LEU A 114 7.88 -13.78 0.99
N TYR A 115 8.63 -13.75 2.11
CA TYR A 115 8.16 -14.25 3.42
C TYR A 115 6.83 -13.65 3.90
N ARG A 116 6.47 -12.44 3.45
CA ARG A 116 5.19 -11.78 3.77
C ARG A 116 4.01 -12.29 2.94
N LEU A 117 4.28 -12.90 1.80
CA LEU A 117 3.25 -13.56 1.01
C LEU A 117 2.88 -14.90 1.65
N THR A 118 1.59 -15.13 1.69
CA THR A 118 1.00 -16.43 2.04
C THR A 118 -0.03 -16.75 0.98
N ASP A 119 -0.56 -17.97 0.98
CA ASP A 119 -1.60 -18.37 0.04
C ASP A 119 -2.81 -17.41 0.05
N SER A 120 -3.07 -16.76 1.19
CA SER A 120 -4.15 -15.77 1.32
C SER A 120 -3.99 -14.52 0.43
N TYR A 121 -2.81 -14.31 -0.16
CA TYR A 121 -2.52 -13.21 -1.07
C TYR A 121 -2.73 -13.56 -2.54
N LEU A 122 -2.63 -14.84 -2.91
CA LEU A 122 -2.51 -15.29 -4.30
C LEU A 122 -3.54 -16.34 -4.71
N CYS A 123 -3.90 -17.25 -3.81
CA CYS A 123 -4.85 -18.32 -4.08
C CYS A 123 -6.29 -17.79 -4.01
N LYS A 124 -7.01 -17.88 -5.14
CA LYS A 124 -8.37 -17.33 -5.29
C LYS A 124 -9.33 -17.75 -4.16
N ASP A 125 -9.21 -19.00 -3.71
CA ASP A 125 -10.12 -19.59 -2.73
C ASP A 125 -9.78 -19.22 -1.28
N LYS A 126 -8.51 -18.88 -1.00
CA LYS A 126 -8.04 -18.47 0.32
C LYS A 126 -7.95 -16.95 0.46
N MET A 127 -8.18 -16.21 -0.62
CA MET A 127 -7.93 -14.78 -0.68
C MET A 127 -9.02 -13.96 -0.03
N LYS A 128 -8.61 -13.09 0.90
CA LYS A 128 -9.50 -12.06 1.46
C LYS A 128 -9.59 -10.88 0.48
N LYS A 129 -10.40 -11.02 -0.57
CA LYS A 129 -10.54 -10.06 -1.68
C LYS A 129 -10.84 -8.62 -1.24
N MET A 130 -11.41 -8.42 -0.06
CA MET A 130 -11.75 -7.10 0.48
C MET A 130 -10.60 -6.41 1.22
N LYS A 131 -9.57 -7.15 1.64
CA LYS A 131 -8.43 -6.61 2.39
C LYS A 131 -7.49 -5.81 1.48
N VAL A 132 -7.44 -4.50 1.70
CA VAL A 132 -6.59 -3.57 0.94
C VAL A 132 -5.12 -3.83 1.21
N ASN A 133 -4.73 -4.14 2.45
CA ASN A 133 -3.34 -4.43 2.80
C ASN A 133 -2.73 -5.58 1.96
N LEU A 134 -3.53 -6.59 1.60
CA LEU A 134 -3.11 -7.68 0.73
C LEU A 134 -2.87 -7.19 -0.70
N ALA A 135 -3.72 -6.29 -1.20
CA ALA A 135 -3.58 -5.71 -2.53
C ALA A 135 -2.33 -4.83 -2.64
N VAL A 136 -2.05 -3.99 -1.63
CA VAL A 136 -0.83 -3.18 -1.56
C VAL A 136 0.41 -4.06 -1.57
N GLN A 137 0.44 -5.11 -0.74
CA GLN A 137 1.60 -5.97 -0.64
C GLN A 137 1.91 -6.71 -1.95
N VAL A 138 0.89 -7.17 -2.68
CA VAL A 138 1.03 -7.83 -4.01
C VAL A 138 1.75 -6.94 -5.02
N PHE A 139 1.45 -5.65 -5.04
CA PHE A 139 2.08 -4.73 -5.98
C PHE A 139 3.43 -4.18 -5.48
N SER A 140 3.84 -4.49 -4.26
CA SER A 140 5.03 -3.90 -3.64
C SER A 140 6.30 -3.99 -4.49
N GLN A 141 7.17 -3.00 -4.32
CA GLN A 141 8.51 -2.99 -4.91
C GLN A 141 9.28 -4.29 -4.64
N ARG A 142 9.15 -4.89 -3.45
CA ARG A 142 9.86 -6.14 -3.12
C ARG A 142 9.48 -7.28 -4.05
N ILE A 143 8.18 -7.46 -4.30
CA ILE A 143 7.68 -8.53 -5.20
C ILE A 143 8.16 -8.26 -6.62
N SER A 144 7.96 -7.03 -7.09
CA SER A 144 8.39 -6.61 -8.43
C SER A 144 9.87 -6.90 -8.68
N MET A 145 10.73 -6.53 -7.72
CA MET A 145 12.17 -6.74 -7.82
C MET A 145 12.55 -8.22 -7.76
N THR A 146 11.83 -9.02 -6.97
CA THR A 146 12.08 -10.47 -6.86
C THR A 146 11.77 -11.15 -8.18
N ILE A 147 10.58 -10.92 -8.75
CA ILE A 147 10.16 -11.44 -10.07
C ILE A 147 11.18 -11.03 -11.15
N GLY A 148 11.52 -9.74 -11.22
CA GLY A 148 12.46 -9.23 -12.23
C GLY A 148 13.90 -9.73 -12.06
N ARG A 149 14.29 -10.21 -10.88
CA ARG A 149 15.62 -10.82 -10.66
C ARG A 149 15.63 -12.31 -10.99
N MET A 150 14.57 -13.03 -10.61
CA MET A 150 14.43 -14.44 -10.97
C MET A 150 14.54 -14.64 -12.48
N HIS A 151 13.91 -13.77 -13.27
CA HIS A 151 14.00 -13.76 -14.71
C HIS A 151 15.42 -13.45 -15.23
N ARG A 152 16.03 -12.35 -14.76
CA ARG A 152 17.38 -11.95 -15.20
C ARG A 152 18.47 -12.96 -14.90
N LEU A 153 18.31 -13.74 -13.84
CA LEU A 153 19.26 -14.77 -13.43
C LEU A 153 18.91 -16.16 -14.01
N GLY A 154 17.87 -16.25 -14.85
CA GLY A 154 17.47 -17.51 -15.50
C GLY A 154 17.04 -18.60 -14.51
N LEU A 155 16.52 -18.23 -13.33
CA LEU A 155 16.20 -19.19 -12.26
C LEU A 155 14.94 -20.00 -12.56
N LYS A 156 14.04 -19.43 -13.37
CA LYS A 156 12.80 -20.06 -13.82
C LYS A 156 12.40 -19.42 -15.14
N ASP A 157 11.90 -20.22 -16.08
CA ASP A 157 11.35 -19.71 -17.32
C ASP A 157 10.01 -19.02 -17.04
N LEU A 158 10.05 -17.70 -17.03
CA LEU A 158 8.90 -16.81 -16.79
C LEU A 158 8.94 -15.73 -17.88
N PRO A 159 8.35 -15.99 -19.05
CA PRO A 159 8.46 -15.09 -20.20
C PRO A 159 7.87 -13.71 -19.91
N GLU A 160 6.81 -13.62 -19.10
CA GLU A 160 6.17 -12.35 -18.73
C GLU A 160 6.72 -11.74 -17.43
N ALA A 161 7.82 -12.24 -16.87
CA ALA A 161 8.36 -11.74 -15.61
C ALA A 161 8.80 -10.28 -15.66
N GLU A 162 9.47 -9.87 -16.74
CA GLU A 162 9.89 -8.48 -16.88
C GLU A 162 8.68 -7.52 -16.94
N GLY A 163 7.66 -7.86 -17.72
CA GLY A 163 6.44 -7.07 -17.83
C GLY A 163 5.61 -7.09 -16.55
N THR A 164 5.50 -8.23 -15.87
CA THR A 164 4.81 -8.32 -14.58
C THR A 164 5.52 -7.51 -13.50
N ALA A 165 6.84 -7.61 -13.40
CA ALA A 165 7.64 -6.80 -12.48
C ALA A 165 7.46 -5.30 -12.76
N ALA A 166 7.49 -4.89 -14.02
CA ALA A 166 7.28 -3.51 -14.44
C ALA A 166 5.87 -3.00 -14.09
N PHE A 167 4.84 -3.79 -14.36
CA PHE A 167 3.46 -3.42 -14.02
C PHE A 167 3.28 -3.25 -12.51
N PHE A 168 3.82 -4.16 -11.70
CA PHE A 168 3.63 -4.11 -10.24
C PHE A 168 4.32 -2.89 -9.63
N ILE A 169 5.58 -2.61 -10.01
CA ILE A 169 6.27 -1.41 -9.51
C ILE A 169 5.61 -0.13 -10.00
N PHE A 170 4.99 -0.13 -11.18
CA PHE A 170 4.21 1.01 -11.65
C PHE A 170 3.01 1.26 -10.74
N ILE A 171 2.24 0.23 -10.42
CA ILE A 171 1.08 0.34 -9.51
C ILE A 171 1.51 0.73 -8.09
N ASP A 172 2.61 0.19 -7.57
CA ASP A 172 3.20 0.57 -6.26
C ASP A 172 3.48 2.08 -6.19
N LYS A 173 4.05 2.62 -7.27
CA LYS A 173 4.35 4.05 -7.39
C LYS A 173 3.09 4.91 -7.52
N LEU A 174 1.98 4.40 -8.04
CA LEU A 174 0.70 5.13 -8.06
C LEU A 174 0.18 5.44 -6.65
N SER A 175 0.44 4.55 -5.70
CA SER A 175 0.03 4.70 -4.30
C SER A 175 1.04 5.46 -3.42
N ALA A 176 2.30 5.57 -3.84
CA ALA A 176 3.36 6.18 -3.03
C ALA A 176 3.60 7.65 -3.43
N VAL A 177 3.05 8.57 -2.63
CA VAL A 177 3.38 10.01 -2.68
C VAL A 177 4.36 10.31 -1.55
N LYS A 178 5.48 10.96 -1.85
CA LYS A 178 6.54 11.39 -0.91
C LYS A 178 6.60 12.91 -0.91
N GLU A 179 7.12 13.50 0.15
CA GLU A 179 7.12 14.97 0.29
C GLU A 179 8.12 15.67 -0.66
N GLU A 180 9.15 14.96 -1.15
CA GLU A 180 10.26 15.56 -1.91
C GLU A 180 10.46 15.01 -3.34
N SER A 181 9.42 14.56 -4.05
CA SER A 181 9.67 14.01 -5.41
C SER A 181 8.72 14.51 -6.48
N GLY A 182 9.11 14.35 -7.75
CA GLY A 182 8.35 14.75 -8.94
C GLY A 182 7.04 13.98 -9.12
N HIS A 183 6.14 14.10 -8.13
CA HIS A 183 4.86 13.42 -8.07
C HIS A 183 3.91 13.94 -9.13
N VAL A 184 3.94 15.24 -9.38
CA VAL A 184 3.10 15.85 -10.41
C VAL A 184 3.51 15.32 -11.80
N GLU A 185 4.81 15.29 -12.09
CA GLU A 185 5.37 14.72 -13.31
C GLU A 185 5.00 13.24 -13.44
N PHE A 186 5.14 12.49 -12.34
CA PHE A 186 4.75 11.09 -12.30
C PHE A 186 3.23 10.91 -12.48
N TRP A 187 2.36 11.79 -11.96
CA TRP A 187 0.91 11.70 -12.18
C TRP A 187 0.57 11.92 -13.65
N TYR A 188 1.23 12.86 -14.34
CA TYR A 188 1.09 13.02 -15.78
C TYR A 188 1.55 11.79 -16.56
N GLU A 189 2.70 11.21 -16.18
CA GLU A 189 3.20 9.94 -16.75
C GLU A 189 2.20 8.81 -16.52
N ALA A 190 1.74 8.64 -15.28
CA ALA A 190 0.80 7.63 -14.84
C ALA A 190 -0.53 7.69 -15.60
N ILE A 191 -1.06 8.89 -15.85
CA ILE A 191 -2.27 9.07 -16.67
C ILE A 191 -2.04 8.54 -18.09
N LYS A 192 -0.87 8.79 -18.69
CA LYS A 192 -0.53 8.27 -20.02
C LYS A 192 -0.45 6.75 -20.01
N VAL A 193 0.23 6.17 -19.02
CA VAL A 193 0.37 4.71 -18.88
C VAL A 193 -0.99 4.05 -18.64
N LEU A 194 -1.79 4.54 -17.70
CA LEU A 194 -3.11 3.99 -17.35
C LEU A 194 -4.07 3.96 -18.55
N ARG A 195 -3.97 4.91 -19.48
CA ARG A 195 -4.75 4.90 -20.74
C ARG A 195 -4.39 3.74 -21.67
N THR A 196 -3.18 3.19 -21.55
CA THR A 196 -2.73 2.03 -22.34
C THR A 196 -3.09 0.69 -21.71
N VAL A 197 -3.42 0.68 -20.40
CA VAL A 197 -3.69 -0.55 -19.64
C VAL A 197 -4.97 -1.21 -20.13
N LYS A 198 -4.85 -2.48 -20.55
CA LYS A 198 -5.95 -3.30 -21.04
C LYS A 198 -5.88 -4.69 -20.39
N PHE A 199 -7.03 -5.18 -19.93
CA PHE A 199 -7.17 -6.50 -19.32
C PHE A 199 -7.81 -7.45 -20.33
N HIS A 200 -7.22 -8.64 -20.49
CA HIS A 200 -7.67 -9.64 -21.46
C HIS A 200 -8.20 -10.86 -20.71
N LYS A 201 -9.41 -11.30 -21.04
CA LYS A 201 -10.02 -12.50 -20.46
C LYS A 201 -10.82 -13.24 -21.52
N LYS A 202 -10.51 -14.53 -21.74
CA LYS A 202 -11.15 -15.38 -22.76
C LYS A 202 -11.17 -14.70 -24.14
N GLY A 203 -10.04 -14.10 -24.54
CA GLY A 203 -9.89 -13.37 -25.81
C GLY A 203 -10.59 -12.00 -25.88
N LYS A 204 -11.34 -11.58 -24.85
CA LYS A 204 -11.99 -10.27 -24.81
C LYS A 204 -11.15 -9.25 -24.06
N GLN A 205 -10.99 -8.07 -24.66
CA GLN A 205 -10.31 -6.93 -24.05
C GLN A 205 -11.31 -6.07 -23.26
N SER A 206 -10.93 -5.66 -22.05
CA SER A 206 -11.73 -4.76 -21.22
C SER A 206 -10.85 -3.80 -20.40
N VAL A 207 -11.43 -2.67 -19.99
CA VAL A 207 -10.82 -1.72 -19.05
C VAL A 207 -11.77 -1.58 -17.87
N PRO A 208 -11.35 -1.95 -16.65
CA PRO A 208 -12.24 -1.90 -15.49
C PRO A 208 -12.50 -0.45 -15.05
N PRO A 209 -13.63 -0.19 -14.35
CA PRO A 209 -13.93 1.14 -13.81
C PRO A 209 -12.79 1.72 -12.97
N SER A 210 -12.07 0.87 -12.24
CA SER A 210 -10.97 1.30 -11.37
C SER A 210 -9.86 2.02 -12.12
N ILE A 211 -9.52 1.64 -13.35
CA ILE A 211 -8.52 2.35 -14.16
C ILE A 211 -9.04 3.73 -14.57
N LYS A 212 -10.29 3.81 -15.02
CA LYS A 212 -10.92 5.09 -15.43
C LYS A 212 -11.01 6.05 -14.26
N ASN A 213 -11.44 5.55 -13.11
CA ASN A 213 -11.60 6.33 -11.89
C ASN A 213 -10.24 6.70 -11.25
N TRP A 214 -9.19 5.89 -11.47
CA TRP A 214 -7.83 6.27 -11.09
C TRP A 214 -7.32 7.45 -11.93
N ILE A 215 -7.52 7.40 -13.24
CA ILE A 215 -7.18 8.51 -14.15
C ILE A 215 -7.94 9.78 -13.72
N HIS A 216 -9.23 9.66 -13.42
CA HIS A 216 -10.04 10.78 -12.91
C HIS A 216 -9.45 11.36 -11.61
N THR A 217 -9.13 10.51 -10.65
CA THR A 217 -8.59 10.93 -9.34
C THR A 217 -7.22 11.59 -9.48
N LEU A 218 -6.32 11.07 -10.33
CA LEU A 218 -5.02 11.71 -10.60
C LEU A 218 -5.17 13.08 -11.26
N LYS A 219 -6.10 13.24 -12.20
CA LYS A 219 -6.41 14.54 -12.77
C LYS A 219 -6.97 15.50 -11.71
N GLY A 220 -7.83 15.00 -10.82
CA GLY A 220 -8.35 15.76 -9.68
C GLY A 220 -7.24 16.20 -8.72
N PHE A 221 -6.26 15.33 -8.42
CA PHE A 221 -5.09 15.71 -7.63
C PHE A 221 -4.23 16.77 -8.30
N ILE A 222 -3.96 16.65 -9.61
CA ILE A 222 -3.22 17.69 -10.36
C ILE A 222 -3.97 19.02 -10.30
N TYR A 223 -5.29 18.99 -10.50
CA TYR A 223 -6.15 20.17 -10.48
C TYR A 223 -6.23 20.82 -9.09
N LEU A 224 -6.46 20.03 -8.04
CA LEU A 224 -6.47 20.52 -6.66
C LEU A 224 -5.12 21.09 -6.25
N TRP A 225 -4.03 20.45 -6.66
CA TRP A 225 -2.70 20.89 -6.27
C TRP A 225 -2.34 22.26 -6.88
N SER A 226 -2.79 22.56 -8.10
CA SER A 226 -2.57 23.89 -8.69
C SER A 226 -3.26 24.99 -7.89
N TRP A 227 -4.45 24.71 -7.34
CA TRP A 227 -5.20 25.62 -6.49
C TRP A 227 -4.63 25.76 -5.09
N LEU A 228 -4.30 24.65 -4.44
CA LEU A 228 -3.73 24.66 -3.09
C LEU A 228 -2.39 25.41 -3.07
N LYS A 229 -1.59 25.31 -4.14
CA LYS A 229 -0.38 26.13 -4.30
C LYS A 229 -0.67 27.63 -4.33
N GLN A 230 -1.74 28.05 -5.02
CA GLN A 230 -2.14 29.46 -5.07
C GLN A 230 -2.60 29.96 -3.69
N ASP A 231 -3.20 29.06 -2.89
CA ASP A 231 -3.57 29.30 -1.48
C ASP A 231 -2.37 29.12 -0.51
N ASN A 232 -1.11 29.12 -0.99
CA ASN A 232 0.14 29.00 -0.23
C ASN A 232 0.36 27.68 0.54
N PHE A 233 -0.28 26.58 0.14
CA PHE A 233 0.04 25.26 0.70
C PHE A 233 1.40 24.76 0.20
N THR A 234 2.22 24.25 1.12
CA THR A 234 3.56 23.72 0.82
C THR A 234 3.56 22.24 0.41
N PHE A 235 2.55 21.48 0.85
CA PHE A 235 2.36 20.08 0.48
C PHE A 235 0.88 19.70 0.45
N MET A 236 0.55 18.58 -0.19
CA MET A 236 -0.77 17.98 -0.20
C MET A 236 -0.67 16.50 0.18
N CYS A 237 -1.21 16.14 1.34
CA CYS A 237 -1.25 14.75 1.78
C CYS A 237 -2.41 14.02 1.08
N THR A 238 -2.11 13.23 0.04
CA THR A 238 -3.14 12.48 -0.72
C THR A 238 -3.89 11.44 0.12
N ARG A 239 -3.32 11.03 1.26
CA ARG A 239 -3.97 10.14 2.23
C ARG A 239 -5.26 10.74 2.79
N ASN A 240 -5.34 12.07 2.87
CA ASN A 240 -6.51 12.77 3.41
C ASN A 240 -7.70 12.81 2.44
N PHE A 241 -7.53 12.32 1.21
CA PHE A 241 -8.57 12.30 0.17
C PHE A 241 -9.13 10.89 -0.09
N ASN A 242 -9.04 10.02 0.92
CA ASN A 242 -9.57 8.67 0.90
C ASN A 242 -10.72 8.52 1.90
N GLN A 243 -11.46 7.41 1.84
CA GLN A 243 -12.60 7.17 2.74
C GLN A 243 -12.24 6.30 3.96
N ASP A 244 -10.94 6.07 4.22
CA ASP A 244 -10.49 5.24 5.34
C ASP A 244 -10.98 5.77 6.70
N PRO A 245 -10.99 7.09 6.99
CA PRO A 245 -11.57 7.63 8.23
C PRO A 245 -13.04 7.22 8.44
N LEU A 246 -13.83 7.22 7.37
CA LEU A 246 -15.23 6.80 7.41
C LEU A 246 -15.37 5.29 7.65
N GLU A 247 -14.51 4.49 7.04
CA GLU A 247 -14.48 3.04 7.26
C GLU A 247 -14.01 2.68 8.68
N ASN A 248 -13.06 3.43 9.24
CA ASN A 248 -12.65 3.35 10.63
C ASN A 248 -13.81 3.66 11.58
N PHE A 249 -14.58 4.71 11.28
CA PHE A 249 -15.79 5.03 12.04
C PHE A 249 -16.81 3.89 12.01
N PHE A 250 -17.03 3.25 10.86
CA PHE A 250 -17.87 2.06 10.79
C PHE A 250 -17.31 0.88 11.59
N CYS A 251 -15.99 0.74 11.67
CA CYS A 251 -15.36 -0.25 12.54
C CYS A 251 -15.65 0.03 14.03
N TYR A 252 -15.58 1.28 14.47
CA TYR A 252 -15.92 1.69 15.83
C TYR A 252 -17.38 1.39 16.19
N ILE A 253 -18.31 1.62 15.25
CA ILE A 253 -19.73 1.27 15.47
C ILE A 253 -19.91 -0.25 15.64
N ARG A 254 -19.21 -1.06 14.83
CA ARG A 254 -19.28 -2.52 14.92
C ARG A 254 -18.62 -3.04 16.18
N SER A 255 -17.54 -2.42 16.66
CA SER A 255 -16.85 -2.84 17.87
C SER A 255 -17.69 -2.58 19.13
N HIS A 256 -18.45 -1.47 19.17
CA HIS A 256 -19.43 -1.19 20.22
C HIS A 256 -20.46 -2.32 20.41
N GLY A 257 -20.82 -3.03 19.33
CA GLY A 257 -21.76 -4.14 19.38
C GLY A 257 -21.21 -5.43 19.98
N VAL A 258 -19.88 -5.52 20.19
CA VAL A 258 -19.10 -6.70 20.65
C VAL A 258 -19.43 -7.99 19.89
N ARG A 259 -20.57 -8.62 20.20
CA ARG A 259 -21.10 -9.82 19.52
C ARG A 259 -22.01 -9.47 18.33
N ASN A 260 -22.62 -8.29 18.32
CA ASN A 260 -23.47 -7.82 17.23
C ASN A 260 -22.72 -6.91 16.27
N ILE A 261 -21.95 -7.50 15.36
CA ILE A 261 -21.16 -6.79 14.33
C ILE A 261 -21.99 -6.33 13.11
N ASN A 262 -23.31 -6.53 13.15
CA ASN A 262 -24.26 -6.10 12.13
C ASN A 262 -25.43 -5.34 12.79
N PRO A 263 -25.21 -4.09 13.20
CA PRO A 263 -26.20 -3.32 13.95
C PRO A 263 -27.46 -3.06 13.11
N THR A 264 -28.62 -3.07 13.76
CA THR A 264 -29.86 -2.53 13.17
C THR A 264 -29.77 -1.00 13.13
N CYS A 265 -30.66 -0.33 12.39
CA CYS A 265 -30.69 1.14 12.34
C CYS A 265 -30.78 1.79 13.73
N THR A 266 -31.53 1.18 14.66
CA THR A 266 -31.65 1.66 16.04
C THR A 266 -30.32 1.55 16.80
N HIS A 267 -29.66 0.39 16.70
CA HIS A 267 -28.35 0.18 17.32
C HIS A 267 -27.29 1.10 16.71
N PHE A 268 -27.31 1.29 15.38
CA PHE A 268 -26.42 2.22 14.70
C PHE A 268 -26.59 3.64 15.26
N ARG A 269 -27.83 4.12 15.40
CA ARG A 269 -28.10 5.45 15.97
C ARG A 269 -27.56 5.57 17.41
N GLN A 270 -27.78 4.56 18.24
CA GLN A 270 -27.29 4.55 19.63
C GLN A 270 -25.75 4.54 19.69
N SER A 271 -25.10 3.68 18.91
CA SER A 271 -23.63 3.64 18.82
C SER A 271 -23.06 4.94 18.26
N PHE A 272 -23.69 5.52 17.22
CA PHE A 272 -23.30 6.81 16.66
C PHE A 272 -23.36 7.91 17.72
N THR A 273 -24.47 8.04 18.46
CA THR A 273 -24.60 9.05 19.52
C THR A 273 -23.56 8.83 20.62
N SER A 274 -23.34 7.58 21.02
CA SER A 274 -22.35 7.25 22.06
C SER A 274 -20.92 7.59 21.63
N LEU A 275 -20.55 7.22 20.40
CA LEU A 275 -19.26 7.52 19.81
C LEU A 275 -19.06 9.03 19.64
N LEU A 276 -20.09 9.77 19.21
CA LEU A 276 -20.03 11.21 19.09
C LEU A 276 -19.72 11.85 20.45
N VAL A 277 -20.47 11.48 21.50
CA VAL A 277 -20.25 11.99 22.87
C VAL A 277 -18.86 11.62 23.40
N ASN A 278 -18.37 10.41 23.07
CA ASN A 278 -17.06 9.92 23.48
C ASN A 278 -15.92 10.29 22.51
N ASN A 279 -16.09 11.36 21.72
CA ASN A 279 -15.05 11.90 20.83
C ASN A 279 -14.48 10.86 19.82
N PHE A 280 -15.32 9.94 19.36
CA PHE A 280 -14.96 8.81 18.49
C PHE A 280 -13.92 7.83 19.08
N MET A 281 -13.71 7.86 20.40
CA MET A 281 -12.82 6.91 21.07
C MET A 281 -13.48 5.52 21.16
N ALA A 282 -13.04 4.59 20.33
CA ALA A 282 -13.37 3.18 20.48
C ALA A 282 -12.23 2.29 19.95
N PRO A 283 -12.06 1.07 20.50
CA PRO A 283 -11.10 0.13 19.95
C PRO A 283 -11.50 -0.25 18.51
N HIS A 284 -10.49 -0.33 17.65
CA HIS A 284 -10.64 -0.76 16.26
C HIS A 284 -11.20 -2.18 16.20
N SER A 285 -12.11 -2.45 15.25
CA SER A 285 -12.76 -3.76 15.18
C SER A 285 -11.77 -4.87 14.78
N PRO A 286 -11.84 -6.06 15.39
CA PRO A 286 -11.01 -7.19 14.98
C PRO A 286 -11.18 -7.50 13.49
N GLY A 287 -10.13 -7.31 12.70
CA GLY A 287 -10.10 -7.63 11.27
C GLY A 287 -10.46 -6.50 10.31
N ALA A 288 -10.49 -5.24 10.78
CA ALA A 288 -10.64 -4.07 9.93
C ALA A 288 -9.63 -3.98 8.76
N ASN A 289 -10.03 -3.27 7.70
CA ASN A 289 -9.25 -3.13 6.47
C ASN A 289 -8.45 -1.83 6.37
N CYS A 290 -8.76 -0.86 7.22
CA CYS A 290 -8.18 0.48 7.24
C CYS A 290 -7.18 0.61 8.40
N GLU A 291 -6.15 1.43 8.21
CA GLU A 291 -5.20 1.75 9.28
C GLU A 291 -5.88 2.59 10.36
N GLN A 292 -5.40 2.52 11.60
CA GLN A 292 -5.93 3.35 12.68
C GLN A 292 -5.77 4.83 12.32
N ASP A 293 -6.85 5.59 12.50
CA ASP A 293 -6.83 7.04 12.33
C ASP A 293 -6.25 7.65 13.61
N GLU A 294 -5.20 8.45 13.48
CA GLU A 294 -4.56 9.18 14.58
C GLU A 294 -5.16 10.60 14.73
N SER A 295 -6.24 10.93 14.02
CA SER A 295 -6.95 12.19 14.28
C SER A 295 -7.50 12.21 15.71
N ASP A 296 -7.06 13.21 16.48
CA ASP A 296 -7.47 13.45 17.85
C ASP A 296 -8.92 13.96 17.91
N GLY A 297 -9.88 13.06 17.71
CA GLY A 297 -11.30 13.31 17.96
C GLY A 297 -11.97 14.38 17.07
N ALA A 298 -13.26 14.62 17.32
CA ALA A 298 -14.08 15.59 16.60
C ALA A 298 -14.74 16.66 17.49
N LEU A 299 -14.69 16.47 18.80
CA LEU A 299 -15.32 17.31 19.82
C LEU A 299 -14.32 17.74 20.91
N ASP A 300 -13.13 18.18 20.52
CA ASP A 300 -12.21 18.82 21.47
C ASP A 300 -12.87 19.99 22.21
N ASN A 301 -13.83 20.67 21.58
CA ASN A 301 -14.65 21.70 22.21
C ASN A 301 -15.56 21.15 23.33
N LEU A 302 -16.15 19.96 23.18
CA LEU A 302 -16.95 19.33 24.24
C LEU A 302 -16.05 18.83 25.37
N ASN A 303 -14.91 18.23 25.02
CA ASN A 303 -13.94 17.76 26.00
C ASN A 303 -13.36 18.94 26.79
N THR A 304 -13.09 20.07 26.13
CA THR A 304 -12.70 21.33 26.77
C THR A 304 -13.81 21.83 27.67
N LEU A 305 -15.07 21.87 27.22
CA LEU A 305 -16.24 22.28 28.00
C LEU A 305 -16.48 21.42 29.25
N ILE A 306 -16.23 20.11 29.17
CA ILE A 306 -16.36 19.18 30.29
C ILE A 306 -15.17 19.32 31.24
N LYS A 307 -13.94 19.44 30.71
CA LYS A 307 -12.71 19.58 31.50
C LYS A 307 -12.63 20.92 32.24
N THR A 308 -13.15 22.02 31.71
CA THR A 308 -13.26 23.27 32.47
C THR A 308 -14.19 23.17 33.67
N ASN A 309 -15.09 22.17 33.70
CA ASN A 309 -16.08 21.99 34.77
C ASN A 309 -15.75 20.84 35.75
N VAL A 310 -14.67 20.08 35.55
CA VAL A 310 -14.31 18.96 36.42
C VAL A 310 -12.81 19.00 36.72
N SER A 311 -12.44 19.63 37.84
CA SER A 311 -11.17 19.31 38.51
C SER A 311 -11.33 17.97 39.19
N LEU A 312 -10.66 16.90 38.73
CA LEU A 312 -10.40 15.69 39.54
C LEU A 312 -9.23 14.86 38.99
N THR A 313 -8.15 14.83 39.79
CA THR A 313 -7.15 13.78 40.08
C THR A 313 -6.94 12.60 39.12
N GLU A 314 -5.70 12.51 38.62
CA GLU A 314 -5.13 11.37 37.89
C GLU A 314 -4.94 10.14 38.78
N VAL A 315 -5.26 8.95 38.25
CA VAL A 315 -4.80 7.66 38.78
C VAL A 315 -3.97 6.98 37.69
N THR A 316 -2.68 6.85 37.93
CA THR A 316 -1.73 6.13 37.06
C THR A 316 -1.68 4.66 37.47
N GLY A 317 -1.87 3.78 36.48
CA GLY A 317 -1.67 2.34 36.63
C GLY A 317 -0.87 1.79 35.45
N GLU A 318 0.45 1.67 35.62
CA GLU A 318 1.32 0.94 34.69
C GLU A 318 1.17 -0.57 34.91
N SER A 319 0.99 -1.33 33.82
CA SER A 319 1.20 -2.78 33.82
C SER A 319 2.34 -3.14 32.88
N LYS A 320 3.42 -3.71 33.44
CA LYS A 320 4.53 -4.33 32.71
C LYS A 320 4.28 -5.84 32.66
N HIS A 321 4.15 -6.41 31.46
CA HIS A 321 4.21 -7.86 31.25
C HIS A 321 5.49 -8.22 30.48
N SER A 322 6.30 -9.09 31.09
CA SER A 322 7.47 -9.73 30.48
C SER A 322 7.07 -11.06 29.83
N LEU A 323 7.62 -11.34 28.65
CA LEU A 323 7.39 -12.58 27.90
C LEU A 323 8.68 -13.39 27.84
N VAL A 324 8.64 -14.64 28.31
CA VAL A 324 9.69 -15.65 28.14
C VAL A 324 9.23 -16.62 27.04
N LEU A 325 10.11 -16.94 26.09
CA LEU A 325 9.86 -17.90 25.00
C LEU A 325 10.53 -19.25 25.30
N PRO A 326 9.89 -20.40 24.98
CA PRO A 326 10.48 -21.73 25.14
C PRO A 326 11.36 -22.13 23.93
N PRO A 327 12.28 -23.11 24.10
CA PRO A 327 13.20 -23.54 23.05
C PRO A 327 12.53 -24.50 22.07
N CYS A 328 12.93 -24.43 20.80
CA CYS A 328 12.45 -25.29 19.71
C CYS A 328 13.64 -26.06 19.14
N GLU A 329 13.53 -27.39 19.06
CA GLU A 329 14.55 -28.28 18.48
C GLU A 329 14.45 -28.28 16.95
N ALA A 330 15.60 -28.34 16.27
CA ALA A 330 15.72 -28.30 14.81
C ALA A 330 16.05 -29.68 14.25
N GLU A 331 15.35 -30.08 13.17
CA GLU A 331 15.67 -31.28 12.37
C GLU A 331 16.59 -30.92 11.18
N ASP A 332 17.45 -31.86 10.80
CA ASP A 332 18.51 -31.73 9.80
C ASP A 332 18.00 -31.55 8.35
N ILE A 333 18.52 -30.55 7.63
CA ILE A 333 18.12 -30.22 6.25
C ILE A 333 19.29 -30.25 5.25
N ASN A 334 18.97 -30.77 4.08
CA ASN A 334 19.76 -31.06 2.89
C ASN A 334 20.67 -29.91 2.38
N THR A 335 21.91 -30.22 2.00
CA THR A 335 23.08 -29.34 2.15
C THR A 335 23.40 -28.35 1.01
N ASN A 336 22.69 -28.38 -0.13
CA ASN A 336 23.10 -27.60 -1.31
C ASN A 336 22.43 -26.22 -1.46
N ASP A 337 21.18 -26.04 -1.01
CA ASP A 337 20.47 -24.73 -1.02
C ASP A 337 20.73 -23.88 0.24
N VAL A 338 21.11 -24.53 1.36
CA VAL A 338 21.51 -23.87 2.63
C VAL A 338 22.73 -22.96 2.43
N THR A 339 23.57 -23.28 1.45
CA THR A 339 24.84 -22.60 1.17
C THR A 339 24.64 -21.11 0.85
N GLY A 340 23.72 -20.75 -0.04
CA GLY A 340 23.54 -19.36 -0.49
C GLY A 340 22.89 -18.43 0.55
N ILE A 341 22.06 -18.99 1.43
CA ILE A 341 21.31 -18.26 2.45
C ILE A 341 22.14 -18.01 3.70
N SER A 342 22.93 -19.01 4.11
CA SER A 342 23.97 -18.86 5.13
C SER A 342 24.87 -17.67 4.80
N THR A 343 25.15 -17.47 3.50
CA THR A 343 25.96 -16.36 3.00
C THR A 343 25.30 -15.01 3.23
N TYR A 344 23.97 -14.92 3.09
CA TYR A 344 23.24 -13.68 3.30
C TYR A 344 23.24 -13.28 4.78
N VAL A 345 22.94 -14.24 5.66
CA VAL A 345 22.90 -14.01 7.11
C VAL A 345 24.31 -13.72 7.63
N ALA A 346 25.31 -14.47 7.18
CA ALA A 346 26.71 -14.18 7.49
C ALA A 346 27.11 -12.77 7.05
N GLY A 347 26.71 -12.31 5.85
CA GLY A 347 26.95 -10.93 5.42
C GLY A 347 26.33 -9.88 6.34
N PHE A 348 25.13 -10.15 6.89
CA PHE A 348 24.49 -9.29 7.88
C PHE A 348 25.19 -9.33 9.24
N VAL A 349 25.59 -10.51 9.72
CA VAL A 349 26.35 -10.67 10.96
C VAL A 349 27.71 -9.99 10.86
N ALA A 350 28.43 -10.15 9.75
CA ALA A 350 29.66 -9.43 9.44
C ALA A 350 29.46 -7.91 9.50
N LYS A 351 28.33 -7.39 8.99
CA LYS A 351 27.97 -5.96 9.11
C LYS A 351 27.82 -5.51 10.57
N ILE A 352 27.18 -6.32 11.41
CA ILE A 352 27.03 -6.02 12.84
C ILE A 352 28.39 -6.05 13.55
N ILE A 353 29.20 -7.07 13.27
CA ILE A 353 30.54 -7.22 13.85
C ILE A 353 31.41 -6.01 13.47
N LEU A 354 31.43 -5.62 12.19
CA LEU A 354 32.19 -4.46 11.71
C LEU A 354 31.71 -3.14 12.35
N LYS A 355 30.40 -2.98 12.58
CA LYS A 355 29.88 -1.81 13.32
C LYS A 355 30.37 -1.76 14.77
N LYS A 356 30.57 -2.91 15.42
CA LYS A 356 31.07 -2.99 16.81
C LYS A 356 32.59 -2.85 16.91
N ILE A 357 33.34 -3.39 15.95
CA ILE A 357 34.82 -3.38 15.95
C ILE A 357 35.38 -2.03 15.48
N GLY A 358 34.65 -1.28 14.64
CA GLY A 358 35.14 -0.02 14.07
C GLY A 358 36.12 -0.22 12.90
N VAL A 359 37.08 0.70 12.72
CA VAL A 359 37.93 0.78 11.51
C VAL A 359 39.16 -0.15 11.59
N CYS A 360 38.95 -1.46 11.67
CA CYS A 360 40.03 -2.45 11.57
C CYS A 360 40.12 -3.03 10.14
N LYS A 361 41.21 -2.74 9.42
CA LYS A 361 41.43 -3.25 8.05
C LYS A 361 41.56 -4.78 8.01
N VAL A 362 42.28 -5.37 8.97
CA VAL A 362 42.49 -6.83 9.04
C VAL A 362 41.16 -7.55 9.24
N CYS A 363 40.34 -7.15 10.22
CA CYS A 363 39.02 -7.74 10.43
C CYS A 363 38.10 -7.56 9.22
N ARG A 364 38.21 -6.45 8.48
CA ARG A 364 37.42 -6.24 7.27
C ARG A 364 37.79 -7.24 6.17
N THR A 365 39.07 -7.44 5.92
CA THR A 365 39.54 -8.40 4.90
C THR A 365 39.24 -9.85 5.27
N GLU A 366 39.25 -10.17 6.56
CA GLU A 366 38.86 -11.51 7.04
C GLU A 366 37.36 -11.77 6.98
N LEU A 367 36.52 -10.75 7.22
CA LEU A 367 35.07 -10.90 7.28
C LEU A 367 34.39 -10.73 5.92
N VAL A 368 34.92 -9.87 5.05
CA VAL A 368 34.27 -9.45 3.80
C VAL A 368 35.19 -9.71 2.61
N SER A 369 34.68 -10.48 1.65
CA SER A 369 35.31 -10.75 0.37
C SER A 369 35.12 -9.58 -0.60
N ASP A 370 36.20 -9.18 -1.27
CA ASP A 370 36.15 -8.27 -2.42
C ASP A 370 35.75 -9.02 -3.71
N SER A 371 35.92 -10.35 -3.75
CA SER A 371 35.46 -11.21 -4.86
C SER A 371 33.96 -11.50 -4.73
N ARG A 372 33.23 -11.28 -5.83
CA ARG A 372 31.76 -11.39 -5.92
C ARG A 372 31.29 -12.53 -6.83
N TYR A 373 32.23 -13.29 -7.40
CA TYR A 373 31.98 -14.31 -8.39
C TYR A 373 32.20 -15.68 -7.77
N CYS A 374 31.12 -16.25 -7.23
CA CYS A 374 31.04 -17.62 -6.74
C CYS A 374 29.57 -18.04 -6.75
N GLU A 375 29.29 -19.31 -7.04
CA GLU A 375 27.92 -19.82 -7.10
C GLU A 375 27.21 -19.76 -5.72
N GLU A 376 27.99 -19.75 -4.64
CA GLU A 376 27.53 -19.52 -3.26
C GLU A 376 26.94 -18.12 -3.02
N TYR A 377 27.17 -17.14 -3.90
CA TYR A 377 26.64 -15.77 -3.80
C TYR A 377 25.35 -15.55 -4.60
N LYS A 378 24.83 -16.57 -5.30
CA LYS A 378 23.64 -16.46 -6.15
C LYS A 378 22.46 -15.86 -5.39
N TYR A 379 22.21 -16.32 -4.16
CA TYR A 379 21.16 -15.78 -3.29
C TYR A 379 21.40 -14.31 -2.87
N LEU A 380 22.65 -13.91 -2.56
CA LEU A 380 22.97 -12.50 -2.30
C LEU A 380 22.71 -11.63 -3.52
N HIS A 381 23.05 -12.11 -4.71
CA HIS A 381 22.80 -11.38 -5.95
C HIS A 381 21.30 -11.18 -6.19
N ILE A 382 20.47 -12.16 -5.84
CA ILE A 382 19.00 -12.02 -5.88
C ILE A 382 18.50 -11.03 -4.83
N ARG A 383 19.11 -10.94 -3.64
CA ARG A 383 18.65 -10.04 -2.55
C ARG A 383 19.25 -8.62 -2.57
N ALA A 384 20.42 -8.43 -3.18
CA ALA A 384 21.18 -7.18 -3.13
C ALA A 384 20.57 -6.08 -4.01
N TYR A 385 19.71 -5.21 -3.48
CA TYR A 385 19.01 -4.15 -4.24
C TYR A 385 19.90 -3.32 -5.19
N ASN A 386 21.17 -3.07 -4.84
CA ASN A 386 22.22 -2.57 -5.71
C ASN A 386 23.52 -3.39 -5.49
N GLN A 387 24.51 -3.28 -6.41
CA GLN A 387 25.77 -4.04 -6.33
C GLN A 387 26.61 -3.75 -5.06
N LYS A 388 26.31 -2.71 -4.27
CA LYS A 388 27.02 -2.33 -3.05
C LYS A 388 26.17 -2.45 -1.78
N ALA A 389 24.95 -2.98 -1.88
CA ALA A 389 23.96 -2.91 -0.80
C ALA A 389 24.17 -3.97 0.29
N LEU A 390 24.77 -5.10 -0.09
CA LEU A 390 25.04 -6.22 0.79
C LEU A 390 26.54 -6.46 0.90
N LEU A 391 26.96 -6.96 2.06
CA LEU A 391 28.32 -7.43 2.30
C LEU A 391 28.42 -8.90 1.90
N TYR A 392 29.50 -9.24 1.20
CA TYR A 392 29.80 -10.59 0.76
C TYR A 392 30.81 -11.18 1.74
N PRO A 393 30.43 -12.15 2.58
CA PRO A 393 31.35 -12.73 3.56
C PRO A 393 32.46 -13.53 2.88
N THR A 394 33.65 -13.64 3.51
CA THR A 394 34.70 -14.54 2.99
C THR A 394 34.34 -16.01 3.21
N THR A 395 34.92 -16.92 2.42
CA THR A 395 34.76 -18.38 2.60
C THR A 395 35.21 -18.84 3.99
N ASN A 396 36.25 -18.21 4.56
CA ASN A 396 36.71 -18.49 5.92
C ASN A 396 35.67 -18.10 6.97
N PHE A 397 35.13 -16.88 6.88
CA PHE A 397 34.09 -16.44 7.78
C PHE A 397 32.82 -17.28 7.64
N MET A 398 32.48 -17.68 6.42
CA MET A 398 31.38 -18.60 6.13
C MET A 398 31.53 -19.96 6.81
N ARG A 399 32.73 -20.54 6.79
CA ARG A 399 33.03 -21.80 7.47
C ARG A 399 32.86 -21.68 8.99
N ILE A 400 33.32 -20.56 9.56
CA ILE A 400 33.14 -20.26 10.99
C ILE A 400 31.66 -20.08 11.31
N PHE A 401 30.96 -19.26 10.52
CA PHE A 401 29.54 -18.96 10.70
C PHE A 401 28.69 -20.24 10.69
N LYS A 402 28.91 -21.12 9.70
CA LYS A 402 28.21 -22.42 9.60
C LYS A 402 28.47 -23.32 10.81
N LYS A 403 29.72 -23.34 11.32
CA LYS A 403 30.08 -24.12 12.51
C LYS A 403 29.30 -23.68 13.75
N TYR A 404 28.98 -22.40 13.88
CA TYR A 404 28.25 -21.87 15.04
C TYR A 404 26.73 -21.79 14.82
N SER A 405 26.26 -21.70 13.57
CA SER A 405 24.83 -21.66 13.25
C SER A 405 24.14 -23.03 13.27
N LEU A 406 24.90 -24.13 13.18
CA LEU A 406 24.38 -25.50 13.31
C LEU A 406 24.31 -25.97 14.78
N ASN A 407 24.81 -25.16 15.72
CA ASN A 407 24.83 -25.45 17.16
C ASN A 407 23.96 -24.49 17.99
N MET A 408 23.10 -23.71 17.32
CA MET A 408 22.07 -22.82 17.90
C MET A 408 20.71 -23.31 17.41
#